data_AF-A0A8B5WRR1-F1
#
_entry.id   AF-A0A8B5WRR1-F1
#
_cell.length_a   1.000
_cell.length_b   1.000
_cell.length_c   1.000
_cell.angle_alpha   90.00
_cell.angle_beta   90.00
_cell.angle_gamma   90.00
#
_symmetry.space_group_name_H-M   'P 1'
#
loop_
_entity.id
_entity.type
_entity.pdbx_description
1 polymer ?
#
loop_
_entity_poly.entity_id
_entity_poly.type
_entity_poly.pdbx_seq_one_letter_code
_entity_poly.pdbx_strand_id
1 'polypeptide(L)'
;MKRNLDRIRLVFFFQLGYSLYVQLKNYQEDIVLKAIEIALEDKPELLRDSIAANDIAAYVLNRIPARYIMSERGFTRLAVEHWDDGDDSIGSLFGILMLVNQAVEMIEKRRRPASGASSSSIVFEAEVAPVHNFPQIFGKVVDASTGAPIDGALVTLLSSDSPAASAEPGWPNPFTTQESTHGYYSFWPAPVRDSAETRTFGFVLRVEHPDFRPESREVTVTTCCEFSIHDHIDGEGMLDLETVSLNRIVPRPV
;
A
#
# COMPACT_ATOMS: atom_id res chain seq x y z
N MET A 1 -29.91 5.68 7.17
CA MET A 1 -29.15 6.82 6.61
C MET A 1 -29.15 8.06 7.51
N LYS A 2 -30.27 8.78 7.73
CA LYS A 2 -30.31 9.95 8.64
C LYS A 2 -29.75 9.66 10.05
N ARG A 3 -30.14 8.52 10.63
CA ARG A 3 -29.71 8.07 11.97
C ARG A 3 -28.19 7.80 12.08
N ASN A 4 -27.52 7.48 10.95
CA ASN A 4 -26.07 7.25 10.91
C ASN A 4 -25.31 8.57 10.74
N LEU A 5 -25.84 9.53 9.95
CA LEU A 5 -25.31 10.89 9.89
C LEU A 5 -25.37 11.60 11.25
N ASP A 6 -26.43 11.40 12.03
CA ASP A 6 -26.57 12.04 13.35
C ASP A 6 -25.64 11.44 14.42
N ARG A 7 -25.25 10.15 14.29
CA ARG A 7 -24.24 9.51 15.16
C ARG A 7 -22.83 10.01 14.89
N ILE A 8 -22.50 10.28 13.64
CA ILE A 8 -21.24 10.93 13.26
C ILE A 8 -21.12 12.31 13.93
N ARG A 9 -22.21 13.10 13.90
CA ARG A 9 -22.26 14.45 14.50
C ARG A 9 -21.96 14.48 16.00
N LEU A 10 -22.34 13.46 16.76
CA LEU A 10 -22.23 13.48 18.23
C LEU A 10 -20.84 13.06 18.74
N VAL A 11 -20.14 12.18 18.02
CA VAL A 11 -18.82 11.67 18.43
C VAL A 11 -17.71 12.71 18.19
N PHE A 12 -17.84 13.53 17.14
CA PHE A 12 -16.84 14.54 16.78
C PHE A 12 -16.64 15.65 17.82
N PHE A 13 -17.60 15.88 18.74
CA PHE A 13 -17.48 16.89 19.78
C PHE A 13 -16.71 16.45 21.03
N PHE A 14 -16.45 15.14 21.21
CA PHE A 14 -16.01 14.61 22.51
C PHE A 14 -14.59 14.04 22.56
N GLN A 15 -13.88 13.93 21.42
CA GLN A 15 -12.63 13.14 21.33
C GLN A 15 -11.35 13.98 21.14
N LEU A 16 -11.35 15.25 21.54
CA LEU A 16 -10.17 16.12 21.57
C LEU A 16 -9.72 16.48 23.01
N GLY A 17 -10.25 15.80 24.02
CA GLY A 17 -9.68 15.84 25.36
C GLY A 17 -8.50 14.89 25.48
N TYR A 18 -7.31 15.43 25.76
CA TYR A 18 -6.05 14.76 26.12
C TYR A 18 -5.05 14.44 24.98
N SER A 19 -4.45 15.48 24.40
CA SER A 19 -3.00 15.47 24.14
C SER A 19 -2.46 16.90 24.15
N LEU A 20 -1.49 17.19 25.02
CA LEU A 20 -0.89 18.52 25.22
C LEU A 20 0.15 18.90 24.15
N TYR A 21 0.26 18.12 23.07
CA TYR A 21 1.01 18.45 21.86
C TYR A 21 0.21 18.03 20.63
N VAL A 22 -0.23 18.99 19.82
CA VAL A 22 -0.91 18.70 18.56
C VAL A 22 0.15 18.39 17.49
N GLN A 23 0.19 17.16 17.03
CA GLN A 23 1.03 16.71 15.91
C GLN A 23 0.37 17.06 14.56
N LEU A 24 1.18 17.33 13.53
CA LEU A 24 0.70 17.46 12.14
C LEU A 24 -0.04 16.18 11.77
N LYS A 25 -1.33 16.28 11.43
CA LYS A 25 -2.17 15.10 11.14
C LYS A 25 -3.05 15.33 9.91
N ASN A 26 -3.17 14.30 9.06
CA ASN A 26 -4.17 14.29 7.99
C ASN A 26 -5.55 14.00 8.58
N TYR A 27 -6.40 15.03 8.66
CA TYR A 27 -7.75 14.89 9.20
C TYR A 27 -8.64 13.91 8.41
N GLN A 28 -8.35 13.69 7.12
CA GLN A 28 -9.09 12.71 6.32
C GLN A 28 -8.95 11.28 6.85
N GLU A 29 -7.85 10.96 7.54
CA GLU A 29 -7.64 9.65 8.17
C GLU A 29 -8.75 9.34 9.18
N ASP A 30 -9.08 10.30 10.05
CA ASP A 30 -10.12 10.13 11.07
C ASP A 30 -11.52 9.98 10.45
N ILE A 31 -11.81 10.77 9.40
CA ILE A 31 -13.10 10.67 8.69
C ILE A 31 -13.23 9.31 8.02
N VAL A 32 -12.17 8.83 7.35
CA VAL A 32 -12.16 7.55 6.65
C VAL A 32 -12.30 6.41 7.64
N LEU A 33 -11.52 6.37 8.72
CA LEU A 33 -11.64 5.34 9.76
C LEU A 33 -13.05 5.30 10.35
N LYS A 34 -13.65 6.47 10.60
CA LYS A 34 -15.02 6.53 11.10
C LYS A 34 -16.05 6.05 10.07
N ALA A 35 -15.87 6.39 8.81
CA ALA A 35 -16.73 5.92 7.73
C ALA A 35 -16.64 4.39 7.55
N ILE A 36 -15.45 3.81 7.75
CA ILE A 36 -15.22 2.35 7.76
C ILE A 36 -15.98 1.70 8.91
N GLU A 37 -15.86 2.20 10.14
CA GLU A 37 -16.61 1.69 11.29
C GLU A 37 -18.13 1.64 11.02
N ILE A 38 -18.65 2.66 10.34
CA ILE A 38 -20.08 2.76 10.02
C ILE A 38 -20.46 1.81 8.90
N ALA A 39 -19.65 1.73 7.83
CA ALA A 39 -19.92 0.84 6.72
C ALA A 39 -19.82 -0.64 7.11
N LEU A 40 -19.01 -0.95 8.13
CA LEU A 40 -18.80 -2.30 8.65
C LEU A 40 -19.59 -2.59 9.95
N GLU A 41 -20.52 -1.71 10.37
CA GLU A 41 -21.35 -1.93 11.59
C GLU A 41 -22.09 -3.28 11.52
N ASP A 42 -22.56 -3.65 10.33
CA ASP A 42 -23.26 -4.91 10.06
C ASP A 42 -22.31 -6.08 9.70
N LYS A 43 -20.99 -5.86 9.69
CA LYS A 43 -19.92 -6.82 9.30
C LYS A 43 -18.76 -6.85 10.31
N PRO A 44 -19.01 -7.23 11.58
CA PRO A 44 -18.04 -7.13 12.66
C PRO A 44 -16.80 -8.02 12.49
N GLU A 45 -16.88 -9.07 11.68
CA GLU A 45 -15.75 -9.92 11.30
C GLU A 45 -14.72 -9.17 10.44
N LEU A 46 -15.15 -8.35 9.49
CA LEU A 46 -14.25 -7.52 8.68
C LEU A 46 -13.68 -6.36 9.49
N LEU A 47 -14.48 -5.79 10.40
CA LEU A 47 -14.03 -4.71 11.28
C LEU A 47 -12.94 -5.15 12.28
N ARG A 48 -12.99 -6.41 12.74
CA ARG A 48 -11.97 -6.98 13.64
C ARG A 48 -10.67 -7.38 12.94
N ASP A 49 -10.68 -7.41 11.61
CA ASP A 49 -9.50 -7.69 10.81
C ASP A 49 -8.78 -6.38 10.49
N SER A 50 -7.71 -6.09 11.24
CA SER A 50 -6.92 -4.87 11.06
C SER A 50 -6.31 -4.75 9.66
N ILE A 51 -6.00 -5.87 9.00
CA ILE A 51 -5.46 -5.87 7.63
C ILE A 51 -6.57 -5.40 6.67
N ALA A 52 -7.77 -5.95 6.80
CA ALA A 52 -8.91 -5.56 5.96
C ALA A 52 -9.26 -4.08 6.15
N ALA A 53 -9.32 -3.62 7.40
CA ALA A 53 -9.63 -2.23 7.71
C ALA A 53 -8.56 -1.27 7.15
N ASN A 54 -7.27 -1.64 7.25
CA ASN A 54 -6.17 -0.85 6.71
C ASN A 54 -6.17 -0.83 5.17
N ASP A 55 -6.45 -1.95 4.51
CA ASP A 55 -6.59 -2.02 3.05
C ASP A 55 -7.72 -1.11 2.54
N ILE A 56 -8.87 -1.10 3.24
CA ILE A 56 -9.99 -0.19 2.95
C ILE A 56 -9.53 1.26 3.14
N ALA A 57 -8.89 1.58 4.27
CA ALA A 57 -8.44 2.93 4.56
C ALA A 57 -7.45 3.44 3.50
N ALA A 58 -6.45 2.63 3.14
CA ALA A 58 -5.47 2.95 2.11
C ALA A 58 -6.12 3.15 0.73
N TYR A 59 -7.10 2.30 0.37
CA TYR A 59 -7.85 2.47 -0.88
C TYR A 59 -8.53 3.84 -0.96
N VAL A 60 -9.18 4.27 0.13
CA VAL A 60 -9.95 5.52 0.17
C VAL A 60 -9.03 6.73 0.28
N LEU A 61 -8.03 6.71 1.17
CA LEU A 61 -7.11 7.82 1.39
C LEU A 61 -6.30 8.17 0.13
N ASN A 62 -5.97 7.18 -0.70
CA ASN A 62 -5.29 7.40 -1.98
C ASN A 62 -6.18 8.03 -3.07
N ARG A 63 -7.48 8.23 -2.81
CA ARG A 63 -8.47 8.77 -3.76
C ARG A 63 -9.11 10.07 -3.32
N ILE A 64 -8.74 10.59 -2.16
CA ILE A 64 -9.24 11.87 -1.62
C ILE A 64 -8.07 12.81 -1.36
N PRO A 65 -8.27 14.14 -1.49
CA PRO A 65 -7.23 15.10 -1.21
C PRO A 65 -6.88 15.08 0.29
N ALA A 66 -5.60 14.90 0.61
CA ALA A 66 -5.12 14.99 1.99
C ALA A 66 -5.37 16.39 2.57
N ARG A 67 -5.75 16.46 3.85
CA ARG A 67 -6.00 17.72 4.55
C ARG A 67 -5.34 17.72 5.91
N TYR A 68 -4.22 18.42 6.00
CA TYR A 68 -3.42 18.46 7.21
C TYR A 68 -3.83 19.59 8.16
N ILE A 69 -3.88 19.27 9.45
CA ILE A 69 -4.16 20.23 10.52
C ILE A 69 -3.07 20.17 11.58
N MET A 70 -2.86 21.31 12.25
CA MET A 70 -1.94 21.45 13.39
C MET A 70 -2.66 21.97 14.65
N SER A 71 -3.97 22.21 14.59
CA SER A 71 -4.75 22.70 15.74
C SER A 71 -6.24 22.42 15.59
N GLU A 72 -6.96 22.45 16.71
CA GLU A 72 -8.43 22.40 16.75
C GLU A 72 -9.09 23.53 15.93
N ARG A 73 -8.43 24.68 15.81
CA ARG A 73 -8.92 25.79 14.97
C ARG A 73 -8.85 25.44 13.48
N GLY A 74 -7.78 24.74 13.08
CA GLY A 74 -7.64 24.17 11.73
C GLY A 74 -8.71 23.13 11.44
N PHE A 75 -8.98 22.24 12.41
CA PHE A 75 -10.07 21.27 12.35
C PHE A 75 -11.43 21.95 12.17
N THR A 76 -11.75 22.94 13.00
CA THR A 76 -13.04 23.65 12.98
C THR A 76 -13.31 24.28 11.62
N ARG A 77 -12.30 24.92 11.01
CA ARG A 77 -12.44 25.52 9.67
C ARG A 77 -12.72 24.47 8.60
N LEU A 78 -11.98 23.36 8.61
CA LEU A 78 -12.19 22.27 7.66
C LEU A 78 -13.52 21.54 7.86
N ALA A 79 -13.98 21.39 9.10
CA ALA A 79 -15.26 20.78 9.42
C ALA A 79 -16.42 21.65 8.92
N VAL A 80 -16.33 22.97 9.08
CA VAL A 80 -17.30 23.92 8.50
C VAL A 80 -17.28 23.84 6.97
N GLU A 81 -16.11 23.84 6.33
CA GLU A 81 -15.99 23.68 4.87
C GLU A 81 -16.63 22.35 4.36
N HIS A 82 -16.49 21.23 5.08
CA HIS A 82 -17.14 19.95 4.69
C HIS A 82 -18.64 19.89 5.01
N TRP A 83 -19.15 20.77 5.88
CA TRP A 83 -20.55 20.75 6.32
C TRP A 83 -21.43 21.78 5.61
N ASP A 84 -20.83 22.86 5.08
CA ASP A 84 -21.54 23.95 4.40
C ASP A 84 -21.58 23.77 2.87
N ASP A 85 -20.61 23.06 2.28
CA ASP A 85 -20.61 22.78 0.85
C ASP A 85 -21.49 21.57 0.52
N GLY A 86 -22.69 21.86 0.01
CA GLY A 86 -23.56 20.91 -0.69
C GLY A 86 -23.01 20.51 -2.07
N ASP A 87 -21.71 20.21 -2.16
CA ASP A 87 -21.00 20.00 -3.42
C ASP A 87 -20.71 18.52 -3.68
N ASP A 88 -20.85 18.11 -4.94
CA ASP A 88 -20.67 16.75 -5.49
C ASP A 88 -19.19 16.24 -5.44
N SER A 89 -18.40 16.79 -4.52
CA SER A 89 -16.99 16.50 -4.34
C SER A 89 -16.77 15.12 -3.70
N ILE A 90 -15.84 14.35 -4.28
CA ILE A 90 -15.37 13.05 -3.78
C ILE A 90 -14.76 13.16 -2.36
N GLY A 91 -14.38 14.36 -1.93
CA GLY A 91 -13.92 14.66 -0.56
C GLY A 91 -15.05 14.92 0.46
N SER A 92 -16.32 14.95 0.05
CA SER A 92 -17.46 15.03 0.96
C SER A 92 -17.64 13.72 1.74
N LEU A 93 -18.31 13.76 2.89
CA LEU A 93 -18.61 12.56 3.67
C LEU A 93 -19.39 11.50 2.85
N PHE A 94 -20.28 11.94 1.95
CA PHE A 94 -21.01 11.04 1.06
C PHE A 94 -20.08 10.37 0.03
N GLY A 95 -19.19 11.15 -0.60
CA GLY A 95 -18.17 10.64 -1.50
C GLY A 95 -17.24 9.62 -0.81
N ILE A 96 -16.80 9.93 0.42
CA ILE A 96 -16.00 9.02 1.25
C ILE A 96 -16.76 7.73 1.55
N LEU A 97 -18.03 7.80 1.96
CA LEU A 97 -18.85 6.60 2.20
C LEU A 97 -19.04 5.75 0.93
N MET A 98 -19.18 6.36 -0.25
CA MET A 98 -19.23 5.63 -1.51
C MET A 98 -17.91 4.90 -1.78
N LEU A 99 -16.76 5.58 -1.63
CA LEU A 99 -15.44 4.98 -1.81
C LEU A 99 -15.19 3.82 -0.82
N VAL A 100 -15.59 3.99 0.45
CA VAL A 100 -15.51 2.93 1.46
C VAL A 100 -16.31 1.71 1.02
N ASN A 101 -17.56 1.89 0.59
CA ASN A 101 -18.39 0.75 0.14
C ASN A 101 -17.80 0.05 -1.09
N GLN A 102 -17.23 0.80 -2.05
CA GLN A 102 -16.52 0.23 -3.19
C GLN A 102 -15.31 -0.61 -2.77
N ALA A 103 -14.52 -0.10 -1.80
CA ALA A 103 -13.38 -0.81 -1.25
C ALA A 103 -13.79 -2.11 -0.55
N VAL A 104 -14.85 -2.06 0.26
CA VAL A 104 -15.42 -3.23 0.94
C VAL A 104 -15.81 -4.30 -0.07
N GLU A 105 -16.57 -3.94 -1.11
CA GLU A 105 -16.95 -4.89 -2.16
C GLU A 105 -15.74 -5.52 -2.86
N MET A 106 -14.70 -4.71 -3.13
CA MET A 106 -13.48 -5.18 -3.78
C MET A 106 -12.73 -6.21 -2.91
N ILE A 107 -12.58 -5.92 -1.62
CA ILE A 107 -11.86 -6.78 -0.67
C ILE A 107 -12.65 -8.06 -0.41
N GLU A 108 -13.98 -7.98 -0.27
CA GLU A 108 -14.86 -9.15 -0.14
C GLU A 108 -14.77 -10.08 -1.36
N LYS A 109 -14.71 -9.51 -2.57
CA LYS A 109 -14.56 -10.29 -3.81
C LYS A 109 -13.19 -10.98 -3.90
N ARG A 110 -12.12 -10.31 -3.44
CA ARG A 110 -10.75 -10.84 -3.46
C ARG A 110 -10.50 -11.93 -2.40
N ARG A 111 -11.20 -11.90 -1.26
CA ARG A 111 -10.93 -12.76 -0.10
C ARG A 111 -11.71 -14.08 0.00
N ARG A 112 -12.26 -14.63 -1.10
CA ARG A 112 -12.66 -16.06 -1.09
C ARG A 112 -11.42 -16.95 -0.81
N PRO A 113 -11.56 -18.01 0.00
CA PRO A 113 -10.67 -18.29 1.11
C PRO A 113 -9.29 -18.79 0.67
N ALA A 114 -8.25 -17.99 0.90
CA ALA A 114 -6.91 -18.49 1.14
C ALA A 114 -6.71 -18.49 2.66
N SER A 115 -6.64 -19.70 3.21
CA SER A 115 -6.49 -20.00 4.61
C SER A 115 -5.27 -19.32 5.24
N GLY A 116 -5.47 -18.71 6.40
CA GLY A 116 -4.48 -18.65 7.48
C GLY A 116 -3.24 -17.79 7.27
N ALA A 117 -3.38 -16.48 7.40
CA ALA A 117 -2.29 -15.65 7.93
C ALA A 117 -2.66 -15.29 9.37
N SER A 118 -2.19 -16.11 10.31
CA SER A 118 -2.21 -15.79 11.73
C SER A 118 -1.46 -14.48 11.96
N SER A 119 -2.16 -13.49 12.51
CA SER A 119 -1.57 -12.27 13.05
C SER A 119 -0.53 -12.65 14.10
N SER A 120 0.74 -12.62 13.75
CA SER A 120 1.80 -12.69 14.74
C SER A 120 1.80 -11.38 15.50
N SER A 121 1.22 -11.40 16.70
CA SER A 121 1.48 -10.40 17.74
C SER A 121 2.99 -10.26 17.87
N ILE A 122 3.51 -9.06 17.57
CA ILE A 122 4.93 -8.74 17.69
C ILE A 122 5.33 -8.89 19.16
N VAL A 123 6.14 -9.91 19.44
CA VAL A 123 6.81 -10.09 20.74
C VAL A 123 7.97 -9.10 20.78
N PHE A 124 7.83 -8.05 21.59
CA PHE A 124 8.92 -7.12 21.89
C PHE A 124 9.91 -7.78 22.84
N GLU A 125 10.88 -8.50 22.26
CA GLU A 125 12.17 -8.84 22.87
C GLU A 125 13.06 -9.45 21.78
N ALA A 126 13.51 -8.62 20.83
CA ALA A 126 14.54 -9.03 19.88
C ALA A 126 15.85 -8.37 20.29
N GLU A 127 16.88 -9.19 20.54
CA GLU A 127 18.26 -8.74 20.56
C GLU A 127 18.49 -7.77 19.39
N VAL A 128 19.11 -6.63 19.68
CA VAL A 128 19.48 -5.60 18.70
C VAL A 128 20.59 -6.18 17.81
N ALA A 129 20.21 -7.10 16.94
CA ALA A 129 21.10 -7.72 15.98
C ALA A 129 21.16 -6.82 14.74
N PRO A 130 22.37 -6.51 14.24
CA PRO A 130 22.55 -5.66 13.09
C PRO A 130 21.83 -6.23 11.85
N VAL A 131 21.25 -5.33 11.06
CA VAL A 131 20.46 -5.64 9.87
C VAL A 131 20.84 -4.76 8.70
N HIS A 132 20.66 -5.28 7.49
CA HIS A 132 20.66 -4.53 6.25
C HIS A 132 19.21 -4.40 5.76
N ASN A 133 18.68 -3.18 5.82
CA ASN A 133 17.37 -2.84 5.26
C ASN A 133 17.49 -2.64 3.75
N PHE A 134 16.47 -3.04 3.01
CA PHE A 134 16.40 -2.80 1.57
C PHE A 134 15.41 -1.69 1.25
N PRO A 135 15.70 -0.87 0.22
CA PRO A 135 14.74 0.09 -0.27
C PRO A 135 13.53 -0.61 -0.90
N GLN A 136 12.42 0.10 -1.00
CA GLN A 136 11.35 -0.30 -1.91
C GLN A 136 11.87 -0.23 -3.34
N ILE A 137 11.69 -1.31 -4.09
CA ILE A 137 12.14 -1.46 -5.46
C ILE A 137 10.91 -1.41 -6.36
N PHE A 138 10.93 -0.59 -7.40
CA PHE A 138 9.81 -0.49 -8.32
C PHE A 138 10.27 -0.30 -9.76
N GLY A 139 9.35 -0.49 -10.70
CA GLY A 139 9.61 -0.24 -12.11
C GLY A 139 8.35 -0.47 -12.94
N LYS A 140 8.52 -0.53 -14.26
CA LYS A 140 7.41 -0.66 -15.21
C LYS A 140 7.69 -1.68 -16.29
N VAL A 141 6.68 -2.43 -16.70
CA VAL A 141 6.75 -3.36 -17.84
C VAL A 141 5.92 -2.81 -19.00
N VAL A 142 6.53 -2.71 -20.17
CA VAL A 142 5.87 -2.20 -21.40
C VAL A 142 6.15 -3.09 -22.61
N ASP A 143 5.29 -3.00 -23.60
CA ASP A 143 5.50 -3.59 -24.93
C ASP A 143 6.53 -2.76 -25.69
N ALA A 144 7.65 -3.38 -26.09
CA ALA A 144 8.75 -2.71 -26.77
C ALA A 144 8.34 -2.04 -28.10
N SER A 145 7.27 -2.53 -28.75
CA SER A 145 6.81 -2.01 -30.04
C SER A 145 5.86 -0.84 -29.93
N THR A 146 5.05 -0.78 -28.87
CA THR A 146 3.99 0.24 -28.71
C THR A 146 4.25 1.21 -27.56
N GLY A 147 5.12 0.86 -26.61
CA GLY A 147 5.30 1.57 -25.35
C GLY A 147 4.11 1.43 -24.39
N ALA A 148 3.08 0.66 -24.74
CA ALA A 148 1.92 0.44 -23.91
C ALA A 148 2.27 -0.45 -22.70
N PRO A 149 1.64 -0.23 -21.54
CA PRO A 149 1.83 -1.11 -20.38
C PRO A 149 1.39 -2.54 -20.69
N ILE A 150 2.12 -3.52 -20.13
CA ILE A 150 1.75 -4.94 -20.24
C ILE A 150 1.02 -5.35 -18.97
N ASP A 151 -0.24 -5.74 -19.13
CA ASP A 151 -1.04 -6.37 -18.08
C ASP A 151 -0.79 -7.89 -18.07
N GLY A 152 -0.86 -8.53 -16.90
CA GLY A 152 -0.66 -9.97 -16.74
C GLY A 152 0.81 -10.42 -16.79
N ALA A 153 1.77 -9.50 -16.76
CA ALA A 153 3.19 -9.84 -16.69
C ALA A 153 3.53 -10.31 -15.27
N LEU A 154 4.14 -11.50 -15.16
CA LEU A 154 4.67 -12.03 -13.92
C LEU A 154 6.08 -11.49 -13.69
N VAL A 155 6.23 -10.61 -12.71
CA VAL A 155 7.49 -10.01 -12.29
C VAL A 155 7.96 -10.71 -11.02
N THR A 156 9.19 -11.20 -10.99
CA THR A 156 9.79 -11.84 -9.81
C THR A 156 11.13 -11.19 -9.50
N LEU A 157 11.33 -10.78 -8.24
CA LEU A 157 12.64 -10.36 -7.75
C LEU A 157 13.31 -11.54 -7.06
N LEU A 158 14.41 -12.04 -7.61
CA LEU A 158 15.12 -13.20 -7.11
C LEU A 158 16.33 -12.77 -6.27
N SER A 159 16.56 -13.44 -5.14
CA SER A 159 17.79 -13.41 -4.37
C SER A 159 18.32 -14.84 -4.30
N SER A 160 19.56 -15.07 -4.77
CA SER A 160 20.15 -16.42 -4.83
C SER A 160 19.21 -17.47 -5.45
N ASP A 161 18.72 -17.19 -6.66
CA ASP A 161 17.82 -18.03 -7.47
C ASP A 161 16.41 -18.31 -6.90
N SER A 162 16.09 -17.76 -5.73
CA SER A 162 14.79 -17.92 -5.06
C SER A 162 14.07 -16.57 -5.00
N PRO A 163 12.72 -16.51 -5.01
CA PRO A 163 12.02 -15.25 -4.77
C PRO A 163 12.47 -14.61 -3.45
N ALA A 164 12.89 -13.34 -3.50
CA ALA A 164 13.26 -12.59 -2.31
C ALA A 164 12.06 -12.51 -1.37
N ALA A 165 12.27 -12.83 -0.08
CA ALA A 165 11.24 -12.71 0.94
C ALA A 165 10.77 -11.26 1.06
N SER A 166 9.46 -11.04 1.23
CA SER A 166 8.88 -9.72 1.40
C SER A 166 8.98 -9.24 2.85
N ALA A 167 9.28 -7.95 3.04
CA ALA A 167 9.25 -7.32 4.36
C ALA A 167 7.84 -7.31 4.96
N GLU A 168 6.83 -7.08 4.12
CA GLU A 168 5.43 -6.96 4.51
C GLU A 168 4.52 -7.79 3.59
N PRO A 169 3.40 -8.36 4.09
CA PRO A 169 2.46 -9.14 3.28
C PRO A 169 1.87 -8.39 2.08
N GLY A 170 1.82 -7.05 2.15
CA GLY A 170 1.30 -6.17 1.10
C GLY A 170 2.18 -6.05 -0.16
N TRP A 171 3.42 -6.55 -0.12
CA TRP A 171 4.36 -6.54 -1.25
C TRP A 171 4.63 -7.96 -1.72
N PRO A 172 3.68 -8.62 -2.41
CA PRO A 172 3.87 -10.00 -2.83
C PRO A 172 5.02 -10.13 -3.84
N ASN A 173 5.76 -11.22 -3.71
CA ASN A 173 6.79 -11.62 -4.66
C ASN A 173 6.62 -13.13 -4.94
N PRO A 174 6.24 -13.55 -6.16
CA PRO A 174 6.10 -12.75 -7.39
C PRO A 174 4.93 -11.75 -7.40
N PHE A 175 5.03 -10.74 -8.26
CA PHE A 175 3.99 -9.74 -8.53
C PHE A 175 3.44 -9.93 -9.95
N THR A 176 2.11 -9.86 -10.13
CA THR A 176 1.49 -9.87 -11.47
C THR A 176 0.90 -8.51 -11.78
N THR A 177 1.33 -7.90 -12.89
CA THR A 177 0.78 -6.60 -13.34
C THR A 177 -0.69 -6.73 -13.68
N GLN A 178 -1.46 -5.67 -13.42
CA GLN A 178 -2.89 -5.60 -13.67
C GLN A 178 -3.21 -4.27 -14.34
N GLU A 179 -4.37 -4.18 -14.99
CA GLU A 179 -4.85 -2.94 -15.61
C GLU A 179 -4.78 -1.75 -14.63
N SER A 180 -5.16 -1.98 -13.36
CA SER A 180 -5.12 -0.97 -12.30
C SER A 180 -3.70 -0.52 -11.92
N THR A 181 -2.67 -1.31 -12.22
CA THR A 181 -1.28 -0.97 -11.94
C THR A 181 -0.59 -0.36 -13.15
N HIS A 182 -1.24 -0.33 -14.33
CA HIS A 182 -0.71 0.25 -15.56
C HIS A 182 0.73 -0.22 -15.88
N GLY A 183 0.98 -1.52 -15.70
CA GLY A 183 2.30 -2.15 -15.92
C GLY A 183 3.34 -1.87 -14.84
N TYR A 184 3.03 -1.09 -13.80
CA TYR A 184 3.93 -0.90 -12.65
C TYR A 184 3.93 -2.13 -11.74
N TYR A 185 5.11 -2.40 -11.17
CA TYR A 185 5.35 -3.39 -10.13
C TYR A 185 6.16 -2.77 -9.00
N SER A 186 6.07 -3.36 -7.81
CA SER A 186 6.93 -3.00 -6.68
C SER A 186 7.22 -4.21 -5.79
N PHE A 187 8.39 -4.18 -5.16
CA PHE A 187 8.85 -5.14 -4.17
C PHE A 187 9.42 -4.41 -2.98
N TRP A 188 9.30 -5.03 -1.81
CA TRP A 188 10.00 -4.56 -0.63
C TRP A 188 10.69 -5.77 0.02
N PRO A 189 11.99 -6.00 -0.26
CA PRO A 189 12.70 -7.16 0.25
C PRO A 189 12.84 -7.10 1.78
N ALA A 190 12.67 -8.24 2.44
CA ALA A 190 12.87 -8.39 3.87
C ALA A 190 14.33 -8.11 4.26
N PRO A 191 14.57 -7.49 5.44
CA PRO A 191 15.92 -7.18 5.89
C PRO A 191 16.74 -8.46 6.11
N VAL A 192 18.05 -8.38 5.85
CA VAL A 192 19.00 -9.46 6.10
C VAL A 192 19.80 -9.15 7.35
N ARG A 193 19.87 -10.11 8.28
CA ARG A 193 20.73 -10.00 9.46
C ARG A 193 22.18 -10.23 9.07
N ASP A 194 23.00 -9.21 9.25
CA ASP A 194 24.45 -9.24 9.05
C ASP A 194 25.08 -8.06 9.79
N SER A 195 26.28 -8.24 10.30
CA SER A 195 27.09 -7.25 11.04
C SER A 195 28.12 -6.52 10.17
N ALA A 196 28.23 -6.84 8.89
CA ALA A 196 29.13 -6.14 7.98
C ALA A 196 28.74 -4.67 7.84
N GLU A 197 29.67 -3.73 8.05
CA GLU A 197 29.38 -2.28 7.98
C GLU A 197 28.70 -1.86 6.68
N THR A 198 29.12 -2.45 5.56
CA THR A 198 28.51 -2.26 4.24
C THR A 198 28.46 -3.60 3.52
N ARG A 199 27.36 -3.87 2.82
CA ARG A 199 27.20 -5.08 2.02
C ARG A 199 26.46 -4.81 0.72
N THR A 200 26.95 -5.42 -0.35
CA THR A 200 26.30 -5.44 -1.66
C THR A 200 25.56 -6.76 -1.86
N PHE A 201 24.29 -6.64 -2.21
CA PHE A 201 23.38 -7.75 -2.48
C PHE A 201 23.06 -7.78 -3.96
N GLY A 202 23.16 -8.97 -4.57
CA GLY A 202 22.75 -9.21 -5.94
C GLY A 202 21.32 -9.74 -5.98
N PHE A 203 20.50 -9.15 -6.84
CA PHE A 203 19.17 -9.59 -7.19
C PHE A 203 19.07 -9.82 -8.70
N VAL A 204 18.10 -10.63 -9.11
CA VAL A 204 17.71 -10.77 -10.52
C VAL A 204 16.23 -10.44 -10.65
N LEU A 205 15.90 -9.41 -11.42
CA LEU A 205 14.54 -9.13 -11.82
C LEU A 205 14.20 -9.99 -13.04
N ARG A 206 13.23 -10.89 -12.91
CA ARG A 206 12.73 -11.72 -14.02
C ARG A 206 11.32 -11.31 -14.39
N VAL A 207 11.06 -11.09 -15.68
CA VAL A 207 9.74 -10.70 -16.21
C VAL A 207 9.30 -11.70 -17.26
N GLU A 208 8.11 -12.27 -17.09
CA GLU A 208 7.56 -13.33 -17.93
C GLU A 208 6.11 -13.00 -18.32
N HIS A 209 5.74 -13.24 -19.58
CA HIS A 209 4.36 -13.13 -20.07
C HIS A 209 4.16 -14.10 -21.23
N PRO A 210 3.01 -14.80 -21.36
CA PRO A 210 2.77 -15.80 -22.43
C PRO A 210 3.01 -15.29 -23.86
N ASP A 211 2.61 -14.05 -24.13
CA ASP A 211 2.72 -13.44 -25.47
C ASP A 211 4.06 -12.71 -25.74
N PHE A 212 4.96 -12.65 -24.77
CA PHE A 212 6.22 -11.91 -24.89
C PHE A 212 7.43 -12.79 -24.53
N ARG A 213 8.59 -12.45 -25.11
CA ARG A 213 9.85 -13.09 -24.73
C ARG A 213 10.21 -12.66 -23.30
N PRO A 214 10.59 -13.59 -22.42
CA PRO A 214 10.98 -13.25 -21.05
C PRO A 214 12.27 -12.42 -21.04
N GLU A 215 12.38 -11.53 -20.07
CA GLU A 215 13.57 -10.69 -19.84
C GLU A 215 14.08 -10.91 -18.41
N SER A 216 15.39 -10.79 -18.21
CA SER A 216 16.01 -10.80 -16.89
C SER A 216 17.06 -9.72 -16.79
N ARG A 217 17.12 -9.04 -15.64
CA ARG A 217 18.09 -7.98 -15.35
C ARG A 217 18.74 -8.23 -14.00
N GLU A 218 20.06 -8.09 -13.95
CA GLU A 218 20.80 -8.07 -12.69
C GLU A 218 20.63 -6.72 -12.01
N VAL A 219 20.44 -6.74 -10.70
CA VAL A 219 20.24 -5.56 -9.86
C VAL A 219 21.16 -5.70 -8.66
N THR A 220 21.96 -4.67 -8.37
CA THR A 220 22.82 -4.65 -7.19
C THR A 220 22.38 -3.57 -6.23
N VAL A 221 22.20 -3.91 -4.96
CA VAL A 221 21.85 -2.97 -3.90
C VAL A 221 22.94 -2.98 -2.84
N THR A 222 23.55 -1.84 -2.60
CA THR A 222 24.51 -1.67 -1.50
C THR A 222 23.82 -0.98 -0.34
N THR A 223 23.96 -1.56 0.85
CA THR A 223 23.30 -1.09 2.07
C THR A 223 24.34 -0.95 3.18
N CYS A 224 24.09 -0.03 4.10
CA CYS A 224 24.84 0.10 5.34
C CYS A 224 24.13 -0.69 6.44
N CYS A 225 24.91 -1.23 7.36
CA CYS A 225 24.36 -1.93 8.53
C CYS A 225 23.67 -0.93 9.48
N GLU A 226 22.50 -1.33 9.97
CA GLU A 226 21.66 -0.57 10.90
C GLU A 226 21.21 -1.44 12.07
N PHE A 227 20.68 -0.81 13.13
CA PHE A 227 20.22 -1.49 14.35
C PHE A 227 18.69 -1.51 14.49
N SER A 228 17.98 -1.03 13.47
CA SER A 228 16.52 -0.97 13.41
C SER A 228 16.04 -1.54 12.09
N ILE A 229 14.95 -2.31 12.13
CA ILE A 229 14.24 -2.74 10.92
C ILE A 229 13.31 -1.62 10.48
N HIS A 230 13.30 -1.29 9.19
CA HIS A 230 12.33 -0.36 8.63
C HIS A 230 10.94 -1.00 8.54
N ASP A 231 9.95 -0.33 9.14
CA ASP A 231 8.53 -0.69 9.16
C ASP A 231 7.63 0.35 8.45
N HIS A 232 8.24 1.30 7.74
CA HIS A 232 7.57 2.36 7.00
C HIS A 232 8.16 2.55 5.60
N ILE A 233 7.40 3.21 4.73
CA ILE A 233 7.86 3.56 3.38
C ILE A 233 8.75 4.79 3.45
N ASP A 234 10.00 4.65 3.03
CA ASP A 234 10.90 5.77 2.83
C ASP A 234 10.73 6.29 1.39
N GLY A 235 10.12 7.47 1.25
CA GLY A 235 9.86 8.09 -0.05
C GLY A 235 11.10 8.62 -0.76
N GLU A 236 12.20 8.88 -0.03
CA GLU A 236 13.45 9.38 -0.63
C GLU A 236 14.43 8.25 -0.98
N GLY A 237 14.28 7.08 -0.34
CA GLY A 237 15.14 5.91 -0.51
C GLY A 237 14.69 4.90 -1.58
N MET A 238 13.63 5.16 -2.34
CA MET A 238 13.09 4.17 -3.29
C MET A 238 14.05 3.94 -4.48
N LEU A 239 14.18 2.68 -4.90
CA LEU A 239 14.99 2.27 -6.06
C LEU A 239 14.12 2.03 -7.29
N ASP A 240 14.26 2.90 -8.30
CA ASP A 240 13.66 2.71 -9.62
C ASP A 240 14.56 1.83 -10.50
N LEU A 241 14.04 0.69 -10.97
CA LEU A 241 14.73 -0.23 -11.90
C LEU A 241 14.51 0.13 -13.37
N GLU A 242 13.92 1.28 -13.64
CA GLU A 242 13.53 1.76 -14.95
C GLU A 242 12.50 0.85 -15.64
N THR A 243 12.24 1.16 -16.91
CA THR A 243 11.28 0.41 -17.72
C THR A 243 11.92 -0.85 -18.32
N VAL A 244 11.21 -1.97 -18.18
CA VAL A 244 11.49 -3.25 -18.83
C VAL A 244 10.60 -3.36 -20.07
N SER A 245 11.20 -3.55 -21.23
CA SER A 245 10.50 -3.52 -22.52
C SER A 245 10.51 -4.91 -23.15
N LEU A 246 9.36 -5.60 -23.11
CA LEU A 246 9.27 -6.96 -23.63
C LEU A 246 8.95 -6.97 -25.13
N ASN A 247 9.57 -7.91 -25.84
CA ASN A 247 9.32 -8.12 -27.27
C ASN A 247 8.27 -9.21 -27.48
N ARG A 248 7.24 -8.95 -28.30
CA ARG A 248 6.21 -9.95 -28.62
C ARG A 248 6.81 -11.19 -29.27
N ILE A 249 6.24 -12.34 -28.95
CA ILE A 249 6.54 -13.58 -29.64
C ILE A 249 5.83 -13.52 -31.00
N VAL A 250 6.58 -13.26 -32.07
CA VAL A 250 6.03 -13.33 -33.43
C VAL A 250 5.76 -14.79 -33.78
N PRO A 251 4.52 -15.20 -34.08
CA PRO A 251 4.25 -16.55 -34.55
C PRO A 251 4.98 -16.76 -35.88
N ARG A 252 5.67 -17.89 -36.04
CA ARG A 252 6.23 -18.24 -37.35
C ARG A 252 5.08 -18.35 -38.36
N PRO A 253 5.17 -17.73 -39.55
CA PRO A 253 4.21 -17.99 -40.60
C PRO A 253 4.25 -19.48 -40.95
N VAL A 254 3.05 -20.08 -41.01
CA VAL A 254 2.82 -21.47 -41.42
C VAL A 254 3.06 -21.62 -42.92
#